data_AF-A0A7C6EIF9-F1
#
_entry.id   AF-A0A7C6EIF9-F1
#
_cell.length_a   1.000
_cell.length_b   1.000
_cell.length_c   1.000
_cell.angle_alpha   90.00
_cell.angle_beta   90.00
_cell.angle_gamma   90.00
#
_symmetry.space_group_name_H-M   'P 1'
#
loop_
_entity.id
_entity.type
_entity.pdbx_description
1 polymer ?
#
loop_
_entity_poly.entity_id
_entity_poly.type
_entity_poly.pdbx_seq_one_letter_code
_entity_poly.pdbx_strand_id
1 'polypeptide(L)'
;MRIVSKNVVISLAIICVVLGSTLGWTIINYTSLISEKELQINTKDNIIYSLNSQLATKESQISSLSTQVGKLQTWLEGNKTLLSQVQTWLKENITQLQNQVSNSNTQIAILQNQISNLNTQISLLDSQIKNLQEQVESLKILNAQKIFQLTSPSVVEVKVYDKSYQPLALGSGWVYDSIGHIITNYHVVEGGSFFIITTYDNEMFDSYLVGTDPNSDLAVLKADLPTKYPPLKLTDAVTIGEPVYAIGSPFGLSGSITSGIVSQVNRSLPDITYIPMLQTDAAINPGNSGGPLINANGEVIGVTTAGIAKYVAEGIGFAVPSTIVKRVVPELIKNGIYRHPYIGINGIYLDRIIASYYGLPKTVSSGYLILQVIYNSPAYKSDLKVNDVIIAIDDYQIKKDPDIGYLMAYKYSPGDTVILTIIRDGKTLKISLTLGERP
;
A
#
# COMPACT_ATOMS: atom_id res chain seq x y z
N MET A 1 81.95 -72.61 -113.55
CA MET A 1 82.09 -73.92 -114.22
C MET A 1 83.34 -74.64 -113.70
N ARG A 2 83.45 -75.97 -113.73
CA ARG A 2 82.43 -76.99 -114.07
C ARG A 2 82.14 -77.83 -112.80
N ILE A 3 82.26 -79.16 -112.83
CA ILE A 3 82.09 -80.10 -111.71
C ILE A 3 82.89 -81.38 -112.03
N VAL A 4 82.69 -82.49 -111.28
CA VAL A 4 83.30 -83.84 -111.45
C VAL A 4 84.75 -83.93 -110.93
N SER A 5 85.13 -84.82 -110.00
CA SER A 5 84.36 -85.78 -109.17
C SER A 5 85.05 -86.07 -107.81
N LYS A 6 85.01 -87.30 -107.30
CA LYS A 6 85.45 -87.77 -105.96
C LYS A 6 85.55 -89.32 -105.98
N ASN A 7 86.48 -89.94 -105.22
CA ASN A 7 86.30 -91.19 -104.42
C ASN A 7 87.60 -92.01 -104.08
N VAL A 8 87.55 -92.82 -102.98
CA VAL A 8 88.22 -94.15 -102.66
C VAL A 8 89.16 -94.29 -101.38
N VAL A 9 89.06 -95.45 -100.64
CA VAL A 9 89.93 -96.16 -99.60
C VAL A 9 89.56 -96.19 -98.07
N ILE A 10 89.47 -97.40 -97.45
CA ILE A 10 89.41 -97.77 -95.99
C ILE A 10 90.04 -99.18 -95.78
N SER A 11 90.71 -99.52 -94.63
CA SER A 11 91.29 -100.88 -94.40
C SER A 11 91.37 -101.48 -92.95
N LEU A 12 92.52 -101.43 -92.22
CA LEU A 12 93.26 -102.69 -91.87
C LEU A 12 93.61 -103.09 -90.39
N ALA A 13 92.88 -102.76 -89.30
CA ALA A 13 93.39 -103.09 -87.92
C ALA A 13 92.35 -103.50 -86.84
N ILE A 14 92.43 -104.74 -86.29
CA ILE A 14 91.53 -105.30 -85.24
C ILE A 14 92.19 -106.25 -84.18
N ILE A 15 93.45 -106.72 -84.34
CA ILE A 15 93.95 -107.96 -83.70
C ILE A 15 94.71 -107.81 -82.34
N CYS A 16 94.63 -106.68 -81.61
CA CYS A 16 95.18 -106.59 -80.23
C CYS A 16 94.27 -107.14 -79.10
N VAL A 17 93.50 -108.18 -79.44
CA VAL A 17 93.29 -109.42 -78.64
C VAL A 17 93.53 -109.32 -77.12
N VAL A 18 92.42 -109.20 -76.38
CA VAL A 18 91.87 -110.23 -75.47
C VAL A 18 92.68 -110.70 -74.23
N LEU A 19 94.02 -110.72 -74.24
CA LEU A 19 94.82 -111.29 -73.14
C LEU A 19 94.88 -110.44 -71.85
N GLY A 20 94.51 -109.16 -71.91
CA GLY A 20 94.53 -108.27 -70.73
C GLY A 20 93.32 -108.39 -69.78
N SER A 21 92.47 -109.40 -69.93
CA SER A 21 91.08 -109.36 -69.44
C SER A 21 90.80 -109.93 -68.04
N THR A 22 91.66 -110.77 -67.47
CA THR A 22 91.36 -111.52 -66.22
C THR A 22 92.00 -110.97 -64.94
N LEU A 23 93.21 -110.39 -65.00
CA LEU A 23 93.96 -109.98 -63.81
C LEU A 23 93.44 -108.71 -63.11
N GLY A 24 92.70 -107.84 -63.81
CA GLY A 24 92.18 -106.60 -63.22
C GLY A 24 91.02 -106.79 -62.24
N TRP A 25 90.23 -107.85 -62.40
CA TRP A 25 88.93 -108.02 -61.73
C TRP A 25 89.01 -108.12 -60.19
N THR A 26 90.08 -108.70 -59.63
CA THR A 26 90.20 -108.91 -58.18
C THR A 26 90.62 -107.65 -57.42
N ILE A 27 91.48 -106.83 -58.03
CA ILE A 27 91.94 -105.54 -57.45
C ILE A 27 90.78 -104.55 -57.33
N ILE A 28 89.82 -104.62 -58.26
CA ILE A 28 88.61 -103.80 -58.29
C ILE A 28 87.72 -104.04 -57.04
N ASN A 29 87.64 -105.27 -56.52
CA ASN A 29 86.74 -105.58 -55.39
C ASN A 29 87.25 -105.08 -54.02
N TYR A 30 88.55 -105.21 -53.72
CA TYR A 30 89.08 -104.74 -52.42
C TYR A 30 89.19 -103.21 -52.35
N THR A 31 89.53 -102.56 -53.47
CA THR A 31 89.46 -101.10 -53.56
C THR A 31 88.02 -100.60 -53.38
N SER A 32 87.03 -101.28 -53.96
CA SER A 32 85.62 -100.96 -53.75
C SER A 32 85.17 -100.99 -52.28
N LEU A 33 85.58 -101.99 -51.48
CA LEU A 33 85.12 -102.13 -50.09
C LEU A 33 85.77 -101.09 -49.14
N ILE A 34 87.06 -100.78 -49.36
CA ILE A 34 87.76 -99.73 -48.60
C ILE A 34 87.14 -98.38 -48.95
N SER A 35 86.94 -98.08 -50.24
CA SER A 35 86.22 -96.89 -50.67
C SER A 35 84.83 -96.78 -50.05
N GLU A 36 84.07 -97.87 -49.91
CA GLU A 36 82.75 -97.86 -49.27
C GLU A 36 82.81 -97.50 -47.77
N LYS A 37 83.81 -98.01 -47.03
CA LYS A 37 83.98 -97.69 -45.60
C LYS A 37 84.51 -96.29 -45.35
N GLU A 38 85.45 -95.83 -46.18
CA GLU A 38 85.89 -94.43 -46.21
C GLU A 38 84.72 -93.51 -46.56
N LEU A 39 83.84 -93.91 -47.48
CA LEU A 39 82.59 -93.19 -47.78
C LEU A 39 81.71 -93.05 -46.53
N GLN A 40 81.52 -94.14 -45.76
CA GLN A 40 80.69 -94.13 -44.55
C GLN A 40 81.27 -93.25 -43.43
N ILE A 41 82.59 -93.25 -43.23
CA ILE A 41 83.25 -92.39 -42.24
C ILE A 41 83.18 -90.93 -42.69
N ASN A 42 83.58 -90.62 -43.93
CA ASN A 42 83.45 -89.28 -44.50
C ASN A 42 82.00 -88.76 -44.43
N THR A 43 81.00 -89.63 -44.66
CA THR A 43 79.58 -89.27 -44.52
C THR A 43 79.23 -88.90 -43.08
N LYS A 44 79.71 -89.65 -42.07
CA LYS A 44 79.46 -89.33 -40.66
C LYS A 44 80.18 -88.07 -40.19
N ASP A 45 81.43 -87.87 -40.61
CA ASP A 45 82.19 -86.67 -40.25
C ASP A 45 81.61 -85.42 -40.92
N ASN A 46 81.12 -85.52 -42.17
CA ASN A 46 80.34 -84.48 -42.83
C ASN A 46 79.02 -84.18 -42.07
N ILE A 47 78.33 -85.19 -41.54
CA ILE A 47 77.14 -85.00 -40.70
C ILE A 47 77.50 -84.30 -39.38
N ILE A 48 78.55 -84.72 -38.68
CA ILE A 48 78.99 -84.11 -37.41
C ILE A 48 79.43 -82.66 -37.64
N TYR A 49 80.19 -82.38 -38.71
CA TYR A 49 80.58 -81.03 -39.09
C TYR A 49 79.35 -80.16 -39.42
N SER A 50 78.38 -80.70 -40.16
CA SER A 50 77.11 -80.01 -40.44
C SER A 50 76.32 -79.71 -39.17
N LEU A 51 76.20 -80.68 -38.25
CA LEU A 51 75.49 -80.51 -36.97
C LEU A 51 76.19 -79.50 -36.06
N ASN A 52 77.52 -79.51 -35.96
CA ASN A 52 78.27 -78.52 -35.17
C ASN A 52 78.18 -77.12 -35.78
N SER A 53 78.19 -76.99 -37.11
CA SER A 53 77.95 -75.73 -37.81
C SER A 53 76.53 -75.20 -37.55
N GLN A 54 75.52 -76.07 -37.59
CA GLN A 54 74.15 -75.74 -37.22
C GLN A 54 74.02 -75.35 -35.74
N LEU A 55 74.70 -76.05 -34.82
CA LEU A 55 74.71 -75.75 -33.39
C LEU A 55 75.32 -74.37 -33.11
N ALA A 56 76.52 -74.09 -33.64
CA ALA A 56 77.16 -72.77 -33.49
C ALA A 56 76.29 -71.64 -34.07
N THR A 57 75.60 -71.91 -35.19
CA THR A 57 74.60 -70.98 -35.77
C THR A 57 73.43 -70.77 -34.81
N LYS A 58 72.94 -71.82 -34.14
CA LYS A 58 71.84 -71.74 -33.16
C LYS A 58 72.26 -71.03 -31.87
N GLU A 59 73.46 -71.27 -31.37
CA GLU A 59 74.02 -70.56 -30.20
C GLU A 59 74.20 -69.07 -30.49
N SER A 60 74.68 -68.72 -31.68
CA SER A 60 74.74 -67.32 -32.15
C SER A 60 73.35 -66.67 -32.24
N GLN A 61 72.35 -67.40 -32.78
CA GLN A 61 70.96 -66.95 -32.80
C GLN A 61 70.39 -66.75 -31.38
N ILE A 62 70.65 -67.67 -30.45
CA ILE A 62 70.21 -67.58 -29.05
C ILE A 62 70.87 -66.38 -28.33
N SER A 63 72.16 -66.15 -28.53
CA SER A 63 72.88 -65.00 -27.95
C SER A 63 72.34 -63.66 -28.47
N SER A 64 72.06 -63.58 -29.78
CA SER A 64 71.41 -62.42 -30.40
C SER A 64 70.00 -62.18 -29.84
N LEU A 65 69.18 -63.23 -29.74
CA LEU A 65 67.83 -63.16 -29.16
C LEU A 65 67.88 -62.76 -27.67
N SER A 66 68.80 -63.30 -26.88
CA SER A 66 69.02 -62.92 -25.47
C SER A 66 69.34 -61.43 -25.34
N THR A 67 70.20 -60.91 -26.22
CA THR A 67 70.52 -59.47 -26.28
C THR A 67 69.29 -58.62 -26.65
N GLN A 68 68.45 -59.09 -27.57
CA GLN A 68 67.19 -58.41 -27.92
C GLN A 68 66.19 -58.43 -26.76
N VAL A 69 66.04 -59.56 -26.07
CA VAL A 69 65.19 -59.70 -24.88
C VAL A 69 65.66 -58.75 -23.77
N GLY A 70 66.96 -58.66 -23.50
CA GLY A 70 67.50 -57.70 -22.52
C GLY A 70 67.16 -56.24 -22.85
N LYS A 71 67.31 -55.83 -24.13
CA LYS A 71 66.90 -54.48 -24.58
C LYS A 71 65.40 -54.23 -24.42
N LEU A 72 64.56 -55.22 -24.73
CA LEU A 72 63.11 -55.15 -24.53
C LEU A 72 62.73 -55.06 -23.05
N GLN A 73 63.44 -55.77 -22.16
CA GLN A 73 63.24 -55.69 -20.71
C GLN A 73 63.60 -54.28 -20.17
N THR A 74 64.73 -53.71 -20.58
CA THR A 74 65.11 -52.33 -20.20
C THR A 74 64.10 -51.30 -20.72
N TRP A 75 63.66 -51.44 -21.97
CA TRP A 75 62.62 -50.57 -22.55
C TRP A 75 61.29 -50.70 -21.80
N LEU A 76 60.87 -51.93 -21.46
CA LEU A 76 59.65 -52.18 -20.68
C LEU A 76 59.71 -51.53 -19.30
N GLU A 77 60.83 -51.64 -18.59
CA GLU A 77 60.99 -51.05 -17.25
C GLU A 77 61.02 -49.52 -17.28
N GLY A 78 61.63 -48.94 -18.32
CA GLY A 78 61.55 -47.49 -18.59
C GLY A 78 60.10 -47.03 -18.81
N ASN A 79 59.31 -47.77 -19.58
CA ASN A 79 57.89 -47.45 -19.80
C ASN A 79 57.03 -47.61 -18.54
N LYS A 80 57.29 -48.62 -17.69
CA LYS A 80 56.63 -48.72 -16.37
C LYS A 80 56.95 -47.52 -15.48
N THR A 81 58.20 -47.08 -15.48
CA THR A 81 58.66 -45.91 -14.70
C THR A 81 57.95 -44.65 -15.17
N LEU A 82 57.90 -44.41 -16.49
CA LEU A 82 57.17 -43.29 -17.09
C LEU A 82 55.66 -43.35 -16.78
N LEU A 83 55.05 -44.53 -16.87
CA LEU A 83 53.64 -44.74 -16.53
C LEU A 83 53.37 -44.38 -15.06
N SER A 84 54.23 -44.81 -14.13
CA SER A 84 54.12 -44.48 -12.70
C SER A 84 54.27 -42.97 -12.44
N GLN A 85 55.21 -42.30 -13.13
CA GLN A 85 55.37 -40.84 -13.04
C GLN A 85 54.14 -40.09 -13.55
N VAL A 86 53.60 -40.49 -14.72
CA VAL A 86 52.37 -39.91 -15.30
C VAL A 86 51.17 -40.16 -14.37
N GLN A 87 51.02 -41.35 -13.81
CA GLN A 87 49.96 -41.67 -12.85
C GLN A 87 50.05 -40.81 -11.57
N THR A 88 51.26 -40.61 -11.05
CA THR A 88 51.50 -39.76 -9.87
C THR A 88 51.17 -38.30 -10.17
N TRP A 89 51.70 -37.75 -11.27
CA TRP A 89 51.44 -36.37 -11.69
C TRP A 89 49.93 -36.13 -11.94
N LEU A 90 49.24 -37.05 -12.61
CA LEU A 90 47.79 -36.97 -12.81
C LEU A 90 47.04 -36.94 -11.47
N LYS A 91 47.40 -37.83 -10.52
CA LYS A 91 46.77 -37.90 -9.19
C LYS A 91 46.98 -36.60 -8.40
N GLU A 92 48.17 -36.02 -8.42
CA GLU A 92 48.48 -34.76 -7.75
C GLU A 92 47.68 -33.59 -8.33
N ASN A 93 47.64 -33.46 -9.66
CA ASN A 93 46.88 -32.40 -10.35
C ASN A 93 45.37 -32.55 -10.10
N ILE A 94 44.83 -33.77 -10.16
CA ILE A 94 43.42 -34.05 -9.81
C ILE A 94 43.14 -33.63 -8.36
N THR A 95 44.03 -33.94 -7.43
CA THR A 95 43.88 -33.56 -6.01
C THR A 95 43.89 -32.04 -5.82
N GLN A 96 44.78 -31.32 -6.52
CA GLN A 96 44.83 -29.85 -6.47
C GLN A 96 43.55 -29.22 -7.04
N LEU A 97 43.06 -29.71 -8.19
CA LEU A 97 41.81 -29.24 -8.79
C LEU A 97 40.60 -29.54 -7.90
N GLN A 98 40.54 -30.71 -7.27
CA GLN A 98 39.50 -31.05 -6.30
C GLN A 98 39.49 -30.10 -5.09
N ASN A 99 40.67 -29.76 -4.56
CA ASN A 99 40.79 -28.78 -3.47
C ASN A 99 40.36 -27.37 -3.90
N GLN A 100 40.72 -26.92 -5.11
CA GLN A 100 40.27 -25.64 -5.66
C GLN A 100 38.74 -25.58 -5.85
N VAL A 101 38.13 -26.65 -6.37
CA VAL A 101 36.67 -26.79 -6.50
C VAL A 101 36.00 -26.77 -5.12
N SER A 102 36.54 -27.48 -4.12
CA SER A 102 36.01 -27.50 -2.75
C SER A 102 36.03 -26.11 -2.09
N ASN A 103 37.14 -25.37 -2.24
CA ASN A 103 37.26 -24.00 -1.74
C ASN A 103 36.28 -23.05 -2.46
N SER A 104 36.14 -23.18 -3.78
CA SER A 104 35.19 -22.38 -4.57
C SER A 104 33.74 -22.66 -4.16
N ASN A 105 33.37 -23.92 -3.93
CA ASN A 105 32.04 -24.30 -3.45
C ASN A 105 31.75 -23.73 -2.06
N THR A 106 32.76 -23.69 -1.17
CA THR A 106 32.65 -23.07 0.15
C THR A 106 32.41 -21.55 0.04
N GLN A 107 33.13 -20.87 -0.86
CA GLN A 107 32.93 -19.45 -1.11
C GLN A 107 31.54 -19.15 -1.72
N ILE A 108 31.05 -20.01 -2.62
CA ILE A 108 29.70 -19.92 -3.19
C ILE A 108 28.64 -20.06 -2.09
N ALA A 109 28.79 -21.00 -1.15
CA ALA A 109 27.85 -21.16 -0.04
C ALA A 109 27.81 -19.92 0.88
N ILE A 110 28.97 -19.29 1.15
CA ILE A 110 29.05 -18.03 1.90
C ILE A 110 28.33 -16.90 1.16
N LEU A 111 28.60 -16.73 -0.14
CA LEU A 111 27.95 -15.72 -0.97
C LEU A 111 26.43 -15.93 -1.07
N GLN A 112 25.97 -17.17 -1.18
CA GLN A 112 24.54 -17.52 -1.16
C GLN A 112 23.88 -17.13 0.17
N ASN A 113 24.54 -17.36 1.31
CA ASN A 113 24.04 -16.92 2.61
C ASN A 113 23.97 -15.38 2.70
N GLN A 114 25.01 -14.68 2.25
CA GLN A 114 25.02 -13.20 2.19
C GLN A 114 23.89 -12.64 1.32
N ILE A 115 23.66 -13.22 0.13
CA ILE A 115 22.53 -12.85 -0.75
C ILE A 115 21.18 -13.10 -0.06
N SER A 116 21.02 -14.23 0.65
CA SER A 116 19.80 -14.52 1.40
C SER A 116 19.52 -13.50 2.51
N ASN A 117 20.57 -13.07 3.22
CA ASN A 117 20.46 -12.05 4.26
C ASN A 117 20.11 -10.67 3.67
N LEU A 118 20.74 -10.29 2.56
CA LEU A 118 20.43 -9.04 1.83
C LEU A 118 19.00 -9.03 1.29
N ASN A 119 18.51 -10.13 0.71
CA ASN A 119 17.13 -10.25 0.25
C ASN A 119 16.12 -10.09 1.40
N THR A 120 16.46 -10.61 2.59
CA THR A 120 15.65 -10.44 3.80
C THR A 120 15.61 -8.98 4.26
N GLN A 121 16.75 -8.28 4.21
CA GLN A 121 16.85 -6.85 4.54
C GLN A 121 16.08 -5.97 3.55
N ILE A 122 16.17 -6.26 2.25
CA ILE A 122 15.40 -5.57 1.19
C ILE A 122 13.90 -5.74 1.43
N SER A 123 13.44 -6.97 1.70
CA SER A 123 12.03 -7.25 1.99
C SER A 123 11.49 -6.50 3.21
N LEU A 124 12.32 -6.31 4.24
CA LEU A 124 11.98 -5.49 5.42
C LEU A 124 11.87 -4.01 5.04
N LEU A 125 12.82 -3.50 4.25
CA LEU A 125 12.86 -2.10 3.81
C LEU A 125 11.66 -1.76 2.90
N ASP A 126 11.28 -2.65 1.99
CA ASP A 126 10.09 -2.49 1.13
C ASP A 126 8.80 -2.35 1.98
N SER A 127 8.68 -3.14 3.04
CA SER A 127 7.56 -3.06 3.99
C SER A 127 7.54 -1.71 4.74
N GLN A 128 8.71 -1.23 5.18
CA GLN A 128 8.85 0.09 5.81
C GLN A 128 8.51 1.23 4.85
N ILE A 129 8.96 1.17 3.60
CA ILE A 129 8.66 2.16 2.55
C ILE A 129 7.15 2.21 2.29
N LYS A 130 6.50 1.05 2.16
CA LYS A 130 5.04 0.98 1.96
C LYS A 130 4.28 1.62 3.12
N ASN A 131 4.66 1.33 4.37
CA ASN A 131 3.98 1.92 5.53
C ASN A 131 4.21 3.44 5.61
N LEU A 132 5.40 3.93 5.30
CA LEU A 132 5.68 5.37 5.21
C LEU A 132 4.88 6.05 4.08
N GLN A 133 4.70 5.39 2.93
CA GLN A 133 3.83 5.90 1.85
C GLN A 133 2.37 6.02 2.30
N GLU A 134 1.83 5.00 3.00
CA GLU A 134 0.48 5.02 3.58
C GLU A 134 0.33 6.16 4.61
N GLN A 135 1.33 6.36 5.49
CA GLN A 135 1.34 7.48 6.44
C GLN A 135 1.38 8.84 5.73
N VAL A 136 2.26 9.03 4.74
CA VAL A 136 2.37 10.29 3.97
C VAL A 136 1.08 10.60 3.21
N GLU A 137 0.41 9.59 2.66
CA GLU A 137 -0.90 9.78 2.02
C GLU A 137 -1.96 10.23 3.03
N SER A 138 -1.98 9.66 4.24
CA SER A 138 -2.91 10.06 5.32
C SER A 138 -2.65 11.46 5.90
N LEU A 139 -1.42 11.98 5.75
CA LEU A 139 -1.02 13.32 6.19
C LEU A 139 -1.28 14.42 5.13
N LYS A 140 -1.84 14.08 3.96
CA LYS A 140 -2.24 15.08 2.96
C LYS A 140 -3.47 15.86 3.42
N ILE A 141 -3.23 16.91 4.20
CA ILE A 141 -4.14 18.06 4.33
C ILE A 141 -4.52 18.49 2.91
N LEU A 142 -5.78 18.29 2.53
CA LEU A 142 -6.24 18.60 1.18
C LEU A 142 -6.29 20.12 1.02
N ASN A 143 -5.57 20.65 0.03
CA ASN A 143 -5.62 22.07 -0.27
C ASN A 143 -6.99 22.48 -0.83
N ALA A 144 -7.28 23.78 -0.87
CA ALA A 144 -8.56 24.33 -1.35
C ALA A 144 -8.96 23.77 -2.73
N GLN A 145 -8.02 23.66 -3.67
CA GLN A 145 -8.28 23.10 -5.00
C GLN A 145 -8.77 21.66 -4.94
N LYS A 146 -8.14 20.80 -4.12
CA LYS A 146 -8.51 19.39 -4.02
C LYS A 146 -9.80 19.19 -3.24
N ILE A 147 -10.03 19.95 -2.16
CA ILE A 147 -11.31 20.00 -1.45
C ILE A 147 -12.43 20.38 -2.41
N PHE A 148 -12.25 21.48 -3.16
CA PHE A 148 -13.22 21.94 -4.14
C PHE A 148 -13.57 20.86 -5.17
N GLN A 149 -12.57 20.24 -5.80
CA GLN A 149 -12.77 19.15 -6.77
C GLN A 149 -13.53 17.95 -6.21
N LEU A 150 -13.35 17.61 -4.93
CA LEU A 150 -14.01 16.47 -4.29
C LEU A 150 -15.44 16.77 -3.84
N THR A 151 -15.75 18.02 -3.51
CA THR A 151 -16.97 18.39 -2.76
C THR A 151 -17.93 19.28 -3.53
N SER A 152 -17.47 20.07 -4.50
CA SER A 152 -18.33 20.87 -5.38
C SER A 152 -19.40 20.06 -6.14
N PRO A 153 -19.20 18.79 -6.54
CA PRO A 153 -20.29 17.99 -7.13
C PRO A 153 -21.47 17.75 -6.17
N SER A 154 -21.26 17.90 -4.87
CA SER A 154 -22.28 17.72 -3.84
C SER A 154 -22.91 19.03 -3.37
N VAL A 155 -22.39 20.19 -3.81
CA VAL A 155 -22.88 21.52 -3.44
C VAL A 155 -23.77 22.05 -4.56
N VAL A 156 -24.88 22.65 -4.18
CA VAL A 156 -25.91 23.13 -5.08
C VAL A 156 -26.31 24.57 -4.76
N GLU A 157 -26.76 25.28 -5.76
CA GLU A 157 -27.47 26.55 -5.60
C GLU A 157 -28.96 26.28 -5.32
N VAL A 158 -29.54 27.06 -4.42
CA VAL A 158 -30.96 27.02 -4.05
C VAL A 158 -31.61 28.33 -4.47
N LYS A 159 -32.46 28.30 -5.49
CA LYS A 159 -33.31 29.43 -5.88
C LYS A 159 -34.70 29.25 -5.30
N VAL A 160 -35.20 30.29 -4.65
CA VAL A 160 -36.51 30.27 -3.97
C VAL A 160 -37.42 31.32 -4.59
N TYR A 161 -38.65 30.91 -4.89
CA TYR A 161 -39.67 31.76 -5.49
C TYR A 161 -40.93 31.80 -4.62
N ASP A 162 -41.62 32.94 -4.60
CA ASP A 162 -42.91 33.08 -3.96
C ASP A 162 -44.04 32.41 -4.77
N LYS A 163 -45.26 32.41 -4.22
CA LYS A 163 -46.48 31.91 -4.89
C LYS A 163 -46.84 32.62 -6.20
N SER A 164 -46.19 33.75 -6.50
CA SER A 164 -46.37 34.59 -7.69
C SER A 164 -45.21 34.40 -8.70
N TYR A 165 -44.39 33.37 -8.49
CA TYR A 165 -43.17 33.06 -9.25
C TYR A 165 -42.13 34.20 -9.27
N GLN A 166 -42.16 35.10 -8.29
CA GLN A 166 -41.12 36.12 -8.13
C GLN A 166 -39.93 35.53 -7.35
N PRO A 167 -38.66 35.79 -7.77
CA PRO A 167 -37.49 35.40 -7.01
C PRO A 167 -37.52 36.06 -5.61
N LEU A 168 -37.43 35.23 -4.58
CA LEU A 168 -37.48 35.64 -3.17
C LEU A 168 -36.10 35.61 -2.52
N ALA A 169 -35.35 34.52 -2.73
CA ALA A 169 -34.03 34.32 -2.16
C ALA A 169 -33.13 33.46 -3.05
N LEU A 170 -31.83 33.60 -2.83
CA LEU A 170 -30.75 32.81 -3.42
C LEU A 170 -29.82 32.36 -2.29
N GLY A 171 -29.55 31.06 -2.23
CA GLY A 171 -28.59 30.49 -1.28
C GLY A 171 -27.87 29.28 -1.87
N SER A 172 -27.16 28.58 -1.00
CA SER A 172 -26.55 27.28 -1.30
C SER A 172 -27.21 26.18 -0.49
N GLY A 173 -26.97 24.95 -0.90
CA GLY A 173 -27.25 23.75 -0.13
C GLY A 173 -26.25 22.66 -0.50
N TRP A 174 -26.38 21.49 0.11
CA TRP A 174 -25.56 20.34 -0.24
C TRP A 174 -26.29 19.02 -0.03
N VAL A 175 -25.94 18.02 -0.83
CA VAL A 175 -26.55 16.68 -0.84
C VAL A 175 -26.20 15.96 0.47
N TYR A 176 -27.23 15.67 1.28
CA TYR A 176 -27.10 15.03 2.59
C TYR A 176 -27.03 13.50 2.51
N ASP A 177 -27.82 12.90 1.61
CA ASP A 177 -27.93 11.45 1.47
C ASP A 177 -28.14 11.00 0.01
N SER A 178 -28.08 9.69 -0.21
CA SER A 178 -28.24 9.08 -1.54
C SER A 178 -29.70 9.01 -2.03
N ILE A 179 -30.67 9.51 -1.25
CA ILE A 179 -32.07 9.60 -1.69
C ILE A 179 -32.43 11.03 -2.13
N GLY A 180 -31.53 12.01 -1.96
CA GLY A 180 -31.64 13.34 -2.54
C GLY A 180 -32.16 14.41 -1.57
N HIS A 181 -32.02 14.20 -0.25
CA HIS A 181 -32.19 15.30 0.71
C HIS A 181 -31.05 16.31 0.58
N ILE A 182 -31.38 17.58 0.71
CA ILE A 182 -30.46 18.71 0.57
C ILE A 182 -30.60 19.59 1.81
N ILE A 183 -29.50 19.83 2.50
CA ILE A 183 -29.47 20.75 3.64
C ILE A 183 -29.22 22.16 3.13
N THR A 184 -29.96 23.13 3.66
CA THR A 184 -29.75 24.57 3.47
C THR A 184 -30.14 25.33 4.76
N ASN A 185 -30.11 26.65 4.76
CA ASN A 185 -30.58 27.45 5.90
C ASN A 185 -32.09 27.68 5.87
N TYR A 186 -32.69 27.91 7.04
CA TYR A 186 -34.09 28.31 7.15
C TYR A 186 -34.34 29.66 6.46
N HIS A 187 -33.50 30.66 6.70
CA HIS A 187 -33.67 32.00 6.10
C HIS A 187 -33.55 32.03 4.58
N VAL A 188 -33.01 30.98 3.95
CA VAL A 188 -32.96 30.84 2.48
C VAL A 188 -34.33 30.41 1.94
N VAL A 189 -35.07 29.56 2.68
CA VAL A 189 -36.36 29.00 2.25
C VAL A 189 -37.60 29.71 2.82
N GLU A 190 -37.41 30.62 3.77
CA GLU A 190 -38.47 31.37 4.43
C GLU A 190 -39.38 32.10 3.43
N GLY A 191 -40.70 31.90 3.55
CA GLY A 191 -41.70 32.47 2.64
C GLY A 191 -41.77 31.83 1.25
N GLY A 192 -40.85 30.91 0.92
CA GLY A 192 -40.79 30.22 -0.37
C GLY A 192 -42.00 29.33 -0.64
N SER A 193 -42.38 29.24 -1.91
CA SER A 193 -43.43 28.33 -2.42
C SER A 193 -42.91 27.37 -3.49
N PHE A 194 -41.88 27.75 -4.25
CA PHE A 194 -41.21 26.90 -5.22
C PHE A 194 -39.69 26.97 -5.03
N PHE A 195 -39.01 25.82 -5.16
CA PHE A 195 -37.59 25.67 -4.87
C PHE A 195 -36.90 24.97 -6.03
N ILE A 196 -35.96 25.65 -6.69
CA ILE A 196 -35.16 25.09 -7.78
C ILE A 196 -33.72 24.87 -7.30
N ILE A 197 -33.25 23.65 -7.45
CA ILE A 197 -31.87 23.26 -7.19
C ILE A 197 -31.09 23.39 -8.50
N THR A 198 -29.94 24.07 -8.49
CA THR A 198 -29.01 24.11 -9.63
C THR A 198 -27.67 23.51 -9.21
N THR A 199 -27.21 22.48 -9.91
CA THR A 199 -25.95 21.78 -9.60
C THR A 199 -24.73 22.48 -10.20
N TYR A 200 -23.51 22.07 -9.80
CA TYR A 200 -22.25 22.64 -10.30
C TYR A 200 -22.07 22.58 -11.83
N ASP A 201 -22.70 21.61 -12.49
CA ASP A 201 -22.72 21.42 -13.95
C ASP A 201 -23.94 22.08 -14.63
N ASN A 202 -24.69 22.91 -13.89
CA ASN A 202 -25.87 23.69 -14.32
C ASN A 202 -27.11 22.85 -14.69
N GLU A 203 -27.22 21.61 -14.22
CA GLU A 203 -28.50 20.88 -14.28
C GLU A 203 -29.46 21.44 -13.22
N MET A 204 -30.73 21.57 -13.60
CA MET A 204 -31.78 22.13 -12.74
C MET A 204 -32.78 21.06 -12.36
N PHE A 205 -33.16 21.03 -11.07
CA PHE A 205 -34.09 20.07 -10.51
C PHE A 205 -35.15 20.81 -9.69
N ASP A 206 -36.42 20.47 -9.93
CA ASP A 206 -37.51 20.86 -9.04
C ASP A 206 -37.29 20.20 -7.67
N SER A 207 -37.62 20.92 -6.60
CA SER A 207 -37.51 20.43 -5.24
C SER A 207 -38.66 20.93 -4.37
N TYR A 208 -38.90 20.23 -3.27
CA TYR A 208 -39.91 20.59 -2.29
C TYR A 208 -39.33 20.64 -0.87
N LEU A 209 -39.97 21.45 -0.03
CA LEU A 209 -39.61 21.59 1.37
C LEU A 209 -40.08 20.37 2.18
N VAL A 210 -39.14 19.72 2.88
CA VAL A 210 -39.41 18.57 3.75
C VAL A 210 -39.65 19.03 5.19
N GLY A 211 -38.82 19.96 5.67
CA GLY A 211 -38.92 20.47 7.04
C GLY A 211 -38.00 21.65 7.32
N THR A 212 -38.30 22.37 8.40
CA THR A 212 -37.57 23.57 8.84
C THR A 212 -37.41 23.63 10.35
N ASP A 213 -36.30 24.22 10.81
CA ASP A 213 -36.13 24.68 12.18
C ASP A 213 -35.57 26.11 12.21
N PRO A 214 -36.41 27.12 12.47
CA PRO A 214 -35.99 28.51 12.59
C PRO A 214 -34.97 28.77 13.71
N ASN A 215 -34.93 27.95 14.77
CA ASN A 215 -34.06 28.21 15.92
C ASN A 215 -32.59 27.86 15.63
N SER A 216 -32.34 26.81 14.83
CA SER A 216 -31.00 26.44 14.37
C SER A 216 -30.63 27.01 12.99
N ASP A 217 -31.54 27.76 12.36
CA ASP A 217 -31.41 28.26 10.98
C ASP A 217 -31.17 27.12 9.96
N LEU A 218 -31.87 25.98 10.10
CA LEU A 218 -31.74 24.81 9.21
C LEU A 218 -33.03 24.48 8.47
N ALA A 219 -32.89 24.02 7.23
CA ALA A 219 -33.98 23.49 6.41
C ALA A 219 -33.52 22.27 5.59
N VAL A 220 -34.47 21.42 5.24
CA VAL A 220 -34.27 20.28 4.36
C VAL A 220 -35.18 20.40 3.14
N LEU A 221 -34.58 20.43 1.96
CA LEU A 221 -35.25 20.26 0.67
C LEU A 221 -35.08 18.81 0.19
N LYS A 222 -35.94 18.37 -0.73
CA LYS A 222 -35.81 17.08 -1.44
C LYS A 222 -35.93 17.32 -2.94
N ALA A 223 -34.96 16.79 -3.68
CA ALA A 223 -34.95 16.73 -5.14
C ALA A 223 -34.62 15.31 -5.61
N ASP A 224 -34.94 14.97 -6.86
CA ASP A 224 -34.60 13.66 -7.44
C ASP A 224 -33.29 13.76 -8.22
N LEU A 225 -32.18 13.72 -7.47
CA LEU A 225 -30.82 13.89 -7.99
C LEU A 225 -30.22 12.56 -8.52
N PRO A 226 -29.60 12.57 -9.71
CA PRO A 226 -28.77 11.47 -10.20
C PRO A 226 -27.59 11.12 -9.27
N THR A 227 -27.17 9.86 -9.27
CA THR A 227 -26.08 9.34 -8.41
C THR A 227 -24.69 9.93 -8.67
N LYS A 228 -24.51 10.76 -9.71
CA LYS A 228 -23.28 11.54 -9.95
C LYS A 228 -23.08 12.69 -8.96
N TYR A 229 -24.10 13.04 -8.17
CA TYR A 229 -24.03 14.02 -7.09
C TYR A 229 -24.01 13.29 -5.74
N PRO A 230 -22.82 12.89 -5.23
CA PRO A 230 -22.73 12.09 -4.01
C PRO A 230 -23.03 12.94 -2.76
N PRO A 231 -23.48 12.34 -1.66
CA PRO A 231 -23.64 13.06 -0.40
C PRO A 231 -22.28 13.38 0.26
N LEU A 232 -22.21 14.51 0.99
CA LEU A 232 -21.04 14.82 1.82
C LEU A 232 -21.14 14.13 3.19
N LYS A 233 -19.98 13.87 3.81
CA LYS A 233 -19.89 13.28 5.16
C LYS A 233 -19.87 14.38 6.21
N LEU A 234 -20.56 14.17 7.34
CA LEU A 234 -20.53 15.07 8.51
C LEU A 234 -19.58 14.53 9.59
N THR A 235 -18.72 15.40 10.13
CA THR A 235 -17.88 15.10 11.30
C THR A 235 -18.11 16.10 12.43
N ASP A 236 -18.05 15.64 13.67
CA ASP A 236 -18.17 16.49 14.88
C ASP A 236 -16.79 16.80 15.48
N ALA A 237 -15.72 16.25 14.88
CA ALA A 237 -14.35 16.53 15.24
C ALA A 237 -13.97 17.91 14.69
N VAL A 238 -14.08 18.93 15.54
CA VAL A 238 -13.75 20.33 15.22
C VAL A 238 -12.68 20.84 16.17
N THR A 239 -11.61 21.41 15.62
CA THR A 239 -10.44 21.88 16.36
C THR A 239 -10.14 23.34 16.00
N ILE A 240 -10.03 24.21 17.01
CA ILE A 240 -9.64 25.61 16.82
C ILE A 240 -8.27 25.68 16.12
N GLY A 241 -8.19 26.46 15.04
CA GLY A 241 -7.00 26.61 14.20
C GLY A 241 -6.87 25.61 13.04
N GLU A 242 -7.77 24.63 12.90
CA GLU A 242 -7.75 23.75 11.72
C GLU A 242 -8.17 24.51 10.44
N PRO A 243 -7.61 24.18 9.26
CA PRO A 243 -8.03 24.77 7.99
C PRO A 243 -9.46 24.37 7.61
N VAL A 244 -10.24 25.34 7.15
CA VAL A 244 -11.62 25.15 6.70
C VAL A 244 -11.90 25.85 5.38
N TYR A 245 -12.89 25.34 4.68
CA TYR A 245 -13.31 25.77 3.36
C TYR A 245 -14.83 25.94 3.33
N ALA A 246 -15.30 27.17 3.09
CA ALA A 246 -16.71 27.42 2.82
C ALA A 246 -16.94 27.33 1.31
N ILE A 247 -17.95 26.57 0.90
CA ILE A 247 -18.28 26.37 -0.52
C ILE A 247 -19.74 26.75 -0.76
N GLY A 248 -19.99 27.49 -1.85
CA GLY A 248 -21.33 27.90 -2.23
C GLY A 248 -21.42 28.46 -3.65
N SER A 249 -22.56 29.08 -3.95
CA SER A 249 -22.89 29.72 -5.22
C SER A 249 -23.25 31.21 -5.04
N PRO A 250 -22.28 32.06 -4.67
CA PRO A 250 -22.49 33.50 -4.63
C PRO A 250 -22.74 34.04 -6.04
N PHE A 251 -23.79 34.86 -6.18
CA PHE A 251 -24.16 35.59 -7.41
C PHE A 251 -24.50 34.74 -8.64
N GLY A 252 -24.94 33.49 -8.50
CA GLY A 252 -25.26 32.64 -9.66
C GLY A 252 -24.03 31.98 -10.30
N LEU A 253 -22.85 32.12 -9.68
CA LEU A 253 -21.61 31.48 -10.10
C LEU A 253 -21.39 30.21 -9.25
N SER A 254 -21.88 29.08 -9.76
CA SER A 254 -21.76 27.79 -9.08
C SER A 254 -20.30 27.43 -8.82
N GLY A 255 -19.96 27.25 -7.54
CA GLY A 255 -18.65 26.78 -7.12
C GLY A 255 -17.64 27.88 -6.78
N SER A 256 -18.01 28.81 -5.90
CA SER A 256 -17.02 29.59 -5.16
C SER A 256 -16.55 28.84 -3.92
N ILE A 257 -15.25 28.92 -3.63
CA ILE A 257 -14.63 28.42 -2.42
C ILE A 257 -13.86 29.54 -1.74
N THR A 258 -14.07 29.71 -0.43
CA THR A 258 -13.26 30.59 0.42
C THR A 258 -12.59 29.76 1.50
N SER A 259 -11.37 30.12 1.88
CA SER A 259 -10.56 29.38 2.86
C SER A 259 -10.28 30.23 4.10
N GLY A 260 -10.21 29.57 5.24
CA GLY A 260 -9.82 30.16 6.53
C GLY A 260 -9.48 29.06 7.53
N ILE A 261 -9.70 29.34 8.80
CA ILE A 261 -9.58 28.40 9.92
C ILE A 261 -10.84 28.40 10.80
N VAL A 262 -10.97 27.39 11.68
CA VAL A 262 -11.88 27.51 12.84
C VAL A 262 -11.30 28.53 13.81
N SER A 263 -11.86 29.73 13.89
CA SER A 263 -11.41 30.78 14.81
C SER A 263 -11.87 30.53 16.25
N GLN A 264 -13.06 29.96 16.44
CA GLN A 264 -13.61 29.63 17.75
C GLN A 264 -14.76 28.61 17.62
N VAL A 265 -14.95 27.78 18.65
CA VAL A 265 -16.11 26.90 18.79
C VAL A 265 -17.06 27.43 19.87
N ASN A 266 -18.32 27.06 19.78
CA ASN A 266 -19.36 27.39 20.76
C ASN A 266 -19.56 28.89 21.01
N ARG A 267 -19.55 29.70 19.96
CA ARG A 267 -19.79 31.14 20.05
C ARG A 267 -21.26 31.42 20.37
N SER A 268 -21.50 32.19 21.43
CA SER A 268 -22.82 32.76 21.73
C SER A 268 -23.12 33.96 20.84
N LEU A 269 -24.35 34.03 20.31
CA LEU A 269 -24.89 35.16 19.54
C LEU A 269 -26.34 35.44 19.99
N PRO A 270 -26.54 35.89 21.26
CA PRO A 270 -27.85 35.83 21.92
C PRO A 270 -28.94 36.70 21.28
N ASP A 271 -28.56 37.73 20.52
CA ASP A 271 -29.48 38.58 19.76
C ASP A 271 -29.86 38.01 18.37
N ILE A 272 -29.50 36.75 18.09
CA ILE A 272 -29.78 36.04 16.83
C ILE A 272 -30.28 34.63 17.13
N THR A 273 -29.48 33.85 17.86
CA THR A 273 -29.75 32.44 18.07
C THR A 273 -29.30 31.99 19.46
N TYR A 274 -30.02 31.00 19.96
CA TYR A 274 -29.74 30.34 21.23
C TYR A 274 -28.82 29.12 21.05
N ILE A 275 -28.59 28.68 19.80
CA ILE A 275 -27.60 27.63 19.54
C ILE A 275 -26.18 28.22 19.49
N PRO A 276 -25.20 27.54 20.09
CA PRO A 276 -23.81 27.97 20.03
C PRO A 276 -23.22 27.69 18.63
N MET A 277 -22.58 28.69 18.03
CA MET A 277 -22.12 28.65 16.63
C MET A 277 -20.63 28.30 16.50
N LEU A 278 -20.23 27.82 15.32
CA LEU A 278 -18.82 27.83 14.91
C LEU A 278 -18.48 29.22 14.35
N GLN A 279 -17.29 29.73 14.67
CA GLN A 279 -16.73 30.95 14.11
C GLN A 279 -15.55 30.61 13.19
N THR A 280 -15.48 31.26 12.03
CA THR A 280 -14.38 31.14 11.06
C THR A 280 -14.00 32.51 10.50
N ASP A 281 -12.78 32.66 9.99
CA ASP A 281 -12.33 33.81 9.19
C ASP A 281 -12.45 33.55 7.67
N ALA A 282 -12.86 32.35 7.24
CA ALA A 282 -13.23 32.08 5.86
C ALA A 282 -14.37 33.03 5.43
N ALA A 283 -14.19 33.72 4.31
CA ALA A 283 -15.13 34.76 3.89
C ALA A 283 -16.53 34.16 3.58
N ILE A 284 -17.52 34.52 4.39
CA ILE A 284 -18.93 34.14 4.22
C ILE A 284 -19.70 35.33 3.64
N ASN A 285 -20.06 35.21 2.36
CA ASN A 285 -20.79 36.23 1.61
C ASN A 285 -22.23 35.77 1.29
N PRO A 286 -23.14 36.67 0.88
CA PRO A 286 -24.43 36.30 0.31
C PRO A 286 -24.30 35.24 -0.79
N GLY A 287 -25.12 34.20 -0.71
CA GLY A 287 -25.03 33.01 -1.57
C GLY A 287 -24.16 31.87 -1.03
N ASN A 288 -23.30 32.09 -0.02
CA ASN A 288 -22.70 30.98 0.74
C ASN A 288 -23.70 30.37 1.75
N SER A 289 -24.66 31.16 2.30
CA SER A 289 -25.69 30.68 3.24
C SER A 289 -26.29 29.33 2.82
N GLY A 290 -26.30 28.36 3.73
CA GLY A 290 -26.80 27.00 3.51
C GLY A 290 -25.76 26.05 2.89
N GLY A 291 -24.68 26.59 2.34
CA GLY A 291 -23.52 25.84 1.85
C GLY A 291 -22.64 25.30 2.99
N PRO A 292 -21.92 24.20 2.75
CA PRO A 292 -21.12 23.54 3.78
C PRO A 292 -19.84 24.30 4.14
N LEU A 293 -19.49 24.26 5.43
CA LEU A 293 -18.15 24.51 5.94
C LEU A 293 -17.44 23.17 6.09
N ILE A 294 -16.32 22.99 5.39
CA ILE A 294 -15.63 21.70 5.20
C ILE A 294 -14.22 21.76 5.79
N ASN A 295 -13.79 20.72 6.50
CA ASN A 295 -12.42 20.60 7.02
C ASN A 295 -11.43 20.11 5.93
N ALA A 296 -10.15 20.02 6.29
CA ALA A 296 -9.09 19.52 5.39
C ALA A 296 -9.21 18.03 4.96
N ASN A 297 -10.16 17.27 5.51
CA ASN A 297 -10.45 15.89 5.10
C ASN A 297 -11.57 15.78 4.07
N GLY A 298 -12.25 16.89 3.73
CA GLY A 298 -13.44 16.88 2.88
C GLY A 298 -14.74 16.56 3.64
N GLU A 299 -14.74 16.71 4.97
CA GLU A 299 -15.90 16.45 5.83
C GLU A 299 -16.55 17.77 6.26
N VAL A 300 -17.89 17.81 6.25
CA VAL A 300 -18.68 18.95 6.69
C VAL A 300 -18.65 19.06 8.21
N ILE A 301 -18.17 20.19 8.71
CA ILE A 301 -18.16 20.57 10.12
C ILE A 301 -19.27 21.57 10.48
N GLY A 302 -19.96 22.14 9.48
CA GLY A 302 -21.11 22.99 9.71
C GLY A 302 -21.77 23.51 8.44
N VAL A 303 -22.85 24.28 8.61
CA VAL A 303 -23.59 24.97 7.54
C VAL A 303 -23.37 26.46 7.69
N THR A 304 -22.73 27.10 6.70
CA THR A 304 -22.42 28.53 6.77
C THR A 304 -23.70 29.37 6.74
N THR A 305 -23.75 30.47 7.49
CA THR A 305 -24.91 31.38 7.51
C THR A 305 -24.45 32.84 7.39
N ALA A 306 -24.83 33.48 6.28
CA ALA A 306 -24.60 34.91 6.04
C ALA A 306 -25.72 35.80 6.62
N GLY A 307 -26.82 35.20 7.11
CA GLY A 307 -27.94 35.93 7.75
C GLY A 307 -27.56 36.67 9.05
N ILE A 308 -26.34 36.42 9.55
CA ILE A 308 -25.75 37.01 10.76
C ILE A 308 -25.10 38.39 10.50
N ALA A 309 -25.31 38.97 9.32
CA ALA A 309 -24.65 40.18 8.78
C ALA A 309 -24.34 41.32 9.78
N LYS A 310 -25.21 41.59 10.77
CA LYS A 310 -24.94 42.59 11.83
C LYS A 310 -23.73 42.32 12.74
N TYR A 311 -23.19 41.10 12.76
CA TYR A 311 -21.91 40.76 13.42
C TYR A 311 -20.85 40.21 12.45
N VAL A 312 -21.15 40.18 11.14
CA VAL A 312 -20.17 39.83 10.11
C VAL A 312 -19.29 41.05 9.87
N ALA A 313 -18.15 41.07 10.54
CA ALA A 313 -17.04 41.96 10.20
C ALA A 313 -16.12 41.26 9.18
N GLU A 314 -15.22 42.02 8.56
CA GLU A 314 -14.15 41.44 7.74
C GLU A 314 -13.34 40.43 8.58
N GLY A 315 -13.28 39.17 8.13
CA GLY A 315 -12.66 38.06 8.86
C GLY A 315 -13.49 37.45 10.00
N ILE A 316 -14.81 37.71 10.10
CA ILE A 316 -15.71 37.06 11.08
C ILE A 316 -16.95 36.48 10.38
N GLY A 317 -16.92 35.19 10.08
CA GLY A 317 -18.04 34.38 9.60
C GLY A 317 -18.52 33.36 10.62
N PHE A 318 -19.73 32.84 10.42
CA PHE A 318 -20.36 31.86 11.31
C PHE A 318 -20.96 30.67 10.56
N ALA A 319 -21.00 29.52 11.22
CA ALA A 319 -21.66 28.31 10.74
C ALA A 319 -22.41 27.57 11.85
N VAL A 320 -23.56 26.99 11.49
CA VAL A 320 -24.33 26.06 12.33
C VAL A 320 -23.52 24.76 12.45
N PRO A 321 -23.13 24.31 13.66
CA PRO A 321 -22.27 23.13 13.83
C PRO A 321 -22.88 21.84 13.28
N SER A 322 -22.06 20.97 12.68
CA SER A 322 -22.44 19.62 12.21
C SER A 322 -23.11 18.76 13.30
N THR A 323 -22.71 18.91 14.56
CA THR A 323 -23.35 18.23 15.70
C THR A 323 -24.82 18.65 15.88
N ILE A 324 -25.18 19.90 15.54
CA ILE A 324 -26.59 20.36 15.50
C ILE A 324 -27.29 19.77 14.28
N VAL A 325 -26.64 19.79 13.11
CA VAL A 325 -27.17 19.19 11.87
C VAL A 325 -27.56 17.72 12.08
N LYS A 326 -26.69 16.93 12.72
CA LYS A 326 -26.95 15.51 13.06
C LYS A 326 -28.14 15.28 14.00
N ARG A 327 -28.50 16.26 14.83
CA ARG A 327 -29.66 16.19 15.73
C ARG A 327 -30.94 16.67 15.05
N VAL A 328 -30.85 17.76 14.29
CA VAL A 328 -32.00 18.47 13.69
C VAL A 328 -32.48 17.78 12.41
N VAL A 329 -31.58 17.51 11.46
CA VAL A 329 -31.94 17.04 10.11
C VAL A 329 -32.72 15.73 10.08
N PRO A 330 -32.39 14.68 10.87
CA PRO A 330 -33.18 13.46 10.90
C PRO A 330 -34.64 13.67 11.34
N GLU A 331 -34.88 14.60 12.27
CA GLU A 331 -36.23 14.94 12.71
C GLU A 331 -36.94 15.86 11.71
N LEU A 332 -36.24 16.76 11.01
CA LEU A 332 -36.82 17.49 9.87
C LEU A 332 -37.27 16.53 8.75
N ILE A 333 -36.47 15.53 8.42
CA ILE A 333 -36.82 14.51 7.40
C ILE A 333 -38.03 13.68 7.83
N LYS A 334 -38.12 13.32 9.12
CA LYS A 334 -39.14 12.40 9.64
C LYS A 334 -40.45 13.08 10.03
N ASN A 335 -40.39 14.27 10.62
CA ASN A 335 -41.49 14.96 11.28
C ASN A 335 -41.74 16.38 10.73
N GLY A 336 -40.90 16.89 9.83
CA GLY A 336 -40.97 18.25 9.28
C GLY A 336 -40.47 19.36 10.24
N ILE A 337 -40.28 19.05 11.52
CA ILE A 337 -39.89 19.99 12.59
C ILE A 337 -38.95 19.31 13.59
N TYR A 338 -38.12 20.12 14.27
CA TYR A 338 -37.32 19.67 15.41
C TYR A 338 -37.76 20.40 16.69
N ARG A 339 -37.94 19.63 17.78
CA ARG A 339 -38.46 20.12 19.05
C ARG A 339 -37.33 20.47 20.01
N HIS A 340 -37.13 21.77 20.27
CA HIS A 340 -36.05 22.24 21.15
C HIS A 340 -36.38 22.05 22.64
N PRO A 341 -35.41 21.61 23.48
CA PRO A 341 -35.60 21.56 24.92
C PRO A 341 -35.71 22.96 25.53
N TYR A 342 -36.48 23.06 26.61
CA TYR A 342 -36.82 24.33 27.23
C TYR A 342 -36.87 24.24 28.76
N ILE A 343 -36.23 25.21 29.42
CA ILE A 343 -36.29 25.40 30.88
C ILE A 343 -37.37 26.42 31.23
N GLY A 344 -37.44 27.55 30.52
CA GLY A 344 -38.38 28.65 30.81
C GLY A 344 -37.92 29.65 31.86
N ILE A 345 -36.67 30.08 31.75
CA ILE A 345 -36.07 31.16 32.54
C ILE A 345 -35.48 32.22 31.63
N ASN A 346 -35.46 33.48 32.09
CA ASN A 346 -34.57 34.52 31.59
C ASN A 346 -33.70 35.01 32.75
N GLY A 347 -32.50 35.47 32.43
CA GLY A 347 -31.47 35.75 33.42
C GLY A 347 -30.16 36.18 32.78
N ILE A 348 -29.14 36.32 33.61
CA ILE A 348 -27.81 36.77 33.22
C ILE A 348 -26.74 35.83 33.77
N TYR A 349 -25.66 35.63 33.01
CA TYR A 349 -24.47 34.99 33.54
C TYR A 349 -23.77 35.93 34.52
N LEU A 350 -23.33 35.36 35.64
CA LEU A 350 -22.62 36.08 36.69
C LEU A 350 -21.13 36.18 36.36
N ASP A 351 -20.60 37.40 36.44
CA ASP A 351 -19.20 37.61 36.81
C ASP A 351 -19.10 38.06 38.28
N ARG A 352 -17.87 38.35 38.74
CA ARG A 352 -17.62 38.79 40.13
C ARG A 352 -18.26 40.15 40.46
N ILE A 353 -18.41 41.05 39.49
CA ILE A 353 -18.98 42.38 39.69
C ILE A 353 -20.50 42.25 39.81
N ILE A 354 -21.14 41.53 38.89
CA ILE A 354 -22.58 41.25 38.90
C ILE A 354 -22.95 40.49 40.18
N ALA A 355 -22.21 39.45 40.55
CA ALA A 355 -22.49 38.70 41.78
C ALA A 355 -22.40 39.57 43.04
N SER A 356 -21.41 40.48 43.10
CA SER A 356 -21.30 41.44 44.21
C SER A 356 -22.41 42.49 44.20
N TYR A 357 -22.88 42.92 43.04
CA TYR A 357 -23.98 43.89 42.90
C TYR A 357 -25.32 43.32 43.40
N TYR A 358 -25.60 42.05 43.09
CA TYR A 358 -26.78 41.32 43.59
C TYR A 358 -26.61 40.77 45.03
N GLY A 359 -25.53 41.13 45.74
CA GLY A 359 -25.33 40.76 47.15
C GLY A 359 -25.10 39.27 47.39
N LEU A 360 -24.69 38.50 46.37
CA LEU A 360 -24.48 37.06 46.49
C LEU A 360 -23.26 36.73 47.36
N PRO A 361 -23.22 35.54 48.00
CA PRO A 361 -22.06 35.13 48.81
C PRO A 361 -20.77 35.17 47.98
N LYS A 362 -19.64 35.57 48.58
CA LYS A 362 -18.34 35.69 47.89
C LYS A 362 -17.80 34.38 47.28
N THR A 363 -18.37 33.24 47.64
CA THR A 363 -18.11 31.92 47.05
C THR A 363 -18.79 31.74 45.68
N VAL A 364 -19.77 32.58 45.34
CA VAL A 364 -20.49 32.58 44.07
C VAL A 364 -19.81 33.56 43.11
N SER A 365 -18.78 33.08 42.42
CA SER A 365 -18.03 33.87 41.44
C SER A 365 -18.51 33.71 39.99
N SER A 366 -19.42 32.76 39.74
CA SER A 366 -19.98 32.44 38.43
C SER A 366 -21.31 31.69 38.57
N GLY A 367 -22.07 31.60 37.49
CA GLY A 367 -23.38 30.92 37.44
C GLY A 367 -24.34 31.66 36.52
N TYR A 368 -25.62 31.29 36.57
CA TYR A 368 -26.71 31.99 35.85
C TYR A 368 -27.78 32.45 36.85
N LEU A 369 -27.91 33.76 37.02
CA LEU A 369 -28.89 34.39 37.91
C LEU A 369 -30.23 34.49 37.18
N ILE A 370 -31.27 33.84 37.73
CA ILE A 370 -32.63 33.88 37.21
C ILE A 370 -33.26 35.24 37.57
N LEU A 371 -33.53 36.06 36.56
CA LEU A 371 -34.25 37.33 36.69
C LEU A 371 -35.76 37.18 36.43
N GLN A 372 -36.14 36.14 35.69
CA GLN A 372 -37.54 35.84 35.38
C GLN A 372 -37.75 34.32 35.25
N VAL A 373 -38.83 33.82 35.83
CA VAL A 373 -39.36 32.47 35.58
C VAL A 373 -40.61 32.62 34.73
N ILE A 374 -40.67 31.95 33.58
CA ILE A 374 -41.80 32.03 32.66
C ILE A 374 -42.98 31.25 33.24
N TYR A 375 -44.17 31.86 33.29
CA TYR A 375 -45.37 31.23 33.84
C TYR A 375 -45.73 29.93 33.11
N ASN A 376 -46.16 28.90 33.85
CA ASN A 376 -46.51 27.56 33.36
C ASN A 376 -45.35 26.79 32.65
N SER A 377 -44.13 27.33 32.65
CA SER A 377 -42.94 26.66 32.13
C SER A 377 -42.47 25.49 33.01
N PRO A 378 -41.53 24.65 32.52
CA PRO A 378 -40.83 23.67 33.34
C PRO A 378 -40.21 24.25 34.62
N ALA A 379 -39.54 25.40 34.52
CA ALA A 379 -38.97 26.10 35.66
C ALA A 379 -40.01 26.46 36.72
N TYR A 380 -41.14 27.00 36.28
CA TYR A 380 -42.27 27.34 37.17
C TYR A 380 -42.83 26.10 37.87
N LYS A 381 -42.97 24.98 37.15
CA LYS A 381 -43.46 23.70 37.68
C LYS A 381 -42.49 23.03 38.65
N SER A 382 -41.19 23.34 38.55
CA SER A 382 -40.13 22.81 39.40
C SER A 382 -39.77 23.68 40.61
N ASP A 383 -40.60 24.67 40.98
CA ASP A 383 -40.32 25.65 42.06
C ASP A 383 -39.02 26.45 41.84
N LEU A 384 -38.54 26.67 40.61
CA LEU A 384 -37.51 27.69 40.38
C LEU A 384 -38.07 29.09 40.63
N LYS A 385 -37.23 29.98 41.15
CA LYS A 385 -37.60 31.32 41.61
C LYS A 385 -36.67 32.38 41.05
N VAL A 386 -37.18 33.61 40.98
CA VAL A 386 -36.35 34.80 40.75
C VAL A 386 -35.32 34.91 41.88
N ASN A 387 -34.11 35.33 41.54
CA ASN A 387 -32.89 35.36 42.38
C ASN A 387 -32.26 33.99 42.70
N ASP A 388 -32.79 32.88 42.20
CA ASP A 388 -32.03 31.62 42.16
C ASP A 388 -30.82 31.77 41.24
N VAL A 389 -29.68 31.23 41.67
CA VAL A 389 -28.46 31.15 40.83
C VAL A 389 -28.19 29.70 40.46
N ILE A 390 -28.33 29.35 39.18
CA ILE A 390 -27.92 28.03 38.68
C ILE A 390 -26.40 27.98 38.61
N ILE A 391 -25.78 27.02 39.31
CA ILE A 391 -24.33 26.81 39.33
C ILE A 391 -23.91 25.49 38.67
N ALA A 392 -24.83 24.53 38.50
CA ALA A 392 -24.61 23.34 37.68
C ALA A 392 -25.93 22.77 37.12
N ILE A 393 -25.82 22.06 36.00
CA ILE A 393 -26.88 21.20 35.43
C ILE A 393 -26.30 19.79 35.33
N ASP A 394 -26.87 18.86 36.09
CA ASP A 394 -26.29 17.55 36.40
C ASP A 394 -24.84 17.66 36.92
N ASP A 395 -23.88 17.23 36.10
CA ASP A 395 -22.44 17.22 36.34
C ASP A 395 -21.73 18.45 35.75
N TYR A 396 -22.40 19.20 34.86
CA TYR A 396 -21.80 20.33 34.15
C TYR A 396 -21.92 21.63 34.96
N GLN A 397 -20.78 22.25 35.28
CA GLN A 397 -20.73 23.53 36.00
C GLN A 397 -21.08 24.72 35.08
N ILE A 398 -22.06 25.52 35.48
CA ILE A 398 -22.44 26.75 34.77
C ILE A 398 -21.53 27.89 35.22
N LYS A 399 -20.77 28.45 34.28
CA LYS A 399 -19.74 29.47 34.53
C LYS A 399 -19.89 30.72 33.69
N LYS A 400 -20.27 30.58 32.42
CA LYS A 400 -20.28 31.67 31.45
C LYS A 400 -21.29 31.43 30.32
N ASP A 401 -21.53 32.47 29.54
CA ASP A 401 -22.25 32.34 28.28
C ASP A 401 -21.41 31.53 27.25
N PRO A 402 -21.98 30.56 26.50
CA PRO A 402 -23.36 30.09 26.49
C PRO A 402 -23.58 28.71 27.16
N ASP A 403 -23.03 28.43 28.35
CA ASP A 403 -23.05 27.09 28.96
C ASP A 403 -24.44 26.42 29.01
N ILE A 404 -25.52 27.15 29.35
CA ILE A 404 -26.89 26.60 29.34
C ILE A 404 -27.36 26.34 27.90
N GLY A 405 -27.12 27.27 26.97
CA GLY A 405 -27.48 27.11 25.56
C GLY A 405 -26.76 25.93 24.90
N TYR A 406 -25.48 25.75 25.22
CA TYR A 406 -24.66 24.60 24.83
C TYR A 406 -25.30 23.27 25.28
N LEU A 407 -25.71 23.18 26.54
CA LEU A 407 -26.34 21.98 27.07
C LEU A 407 -27.71 21.70 26.43
N MET A 408 -28.53 22.74 26.19
CA MET A 408 -29.81 22.61 25.50
C MET A 408 -29.63 22.19 24.03
N ALA A 409 -28.61 22.71 23.33
CA ALA A 409 -28.40 22.46 21.92
C ALA A 409 -27.77 21.08 21.64
N TYR A 410 -26.82 20.62 22.48
CA TYR A 410 -26.04 19.41 22.21
C TYR A 410 -26.35 18.21 23.12
N LYS A 411 -26.73 18.42 24.38
CA LYS A 411 -26.87 17.33 25.36
C LYS A 411 -28.30 16.83 25.47
N TYR A 412 -29.27 17.71 25.77
CA TYR A 412 -30.61 17.31 26.19
C TYR A 412 -31.69 17.43 25.11
N SER A 413 -32.86 16.86 25.36
CA SER A 413 -34.06 16.88 24.51
C SER A 413 -35.33 17.16 25.36
N PRO A 414 -36.46 17.57 24.76
CA PRO A 414 -37.73 17.66 25.49
C PRO A 414 -38.11 16.32 26.14
N GLY A 415 -38.54 16.37 27.40
CA GLY A 415 -38.84 15.19 28.22
C GLY A 415 -37.67 14.69 29.09
N ASP A 416 -36.43 15.10 28.82
CA ASP A 416 -35.30 14.74 29.69
C ASP A 416 -35.45 15.38 31.08
N THR A 417 -35.08 14.65 32.13
CA THR A 417 -35.06 15.16 33.49
C THR A 417 -33.63 15.47 33.93
N VAL A 418 -33.38 16.73 34.29
CA VAL A 418 -32.08 17.24 34.74
C VAL A 418 -32.13 17.65 36.22
N ILE A 419 -30.97 17.63 36.88
CA ILE A 419 -30.78 18.11 38.25
C ILE A 419 -30.07 19.45 38.21
N LEU A 420 -30.81 20.53 38.46
CA LEU A 420 -30.24 21.86 38.63
C LEU A 420 -29.67 21.99 40.04
N THR A 421 -28.37 22.22 40.15
CA THR A 421 -27.77 22.66 41.42
C THR A 421 -27.83 24.18 41.44
N ILE A 422 -28.58 24.73 42.40
CA ILE A 422 -28.85 26.17 42.53
C ILE A 422 -28.38 26.71 43.88
N ILE A 423 -28.23 28.03 43.97
CA ILE A 423 -28.09 28.75 45.23
C ILE A 423 -29.34 29.61 45.43
N ARG A 424 -29.99 29.44 46.57
CA ARG A 424 -31.17 30.19 47.04
C ARG A 424 -30.94 30.59 48.50
N ASP A 425 -31.11 31.87 48.83
CA ASP A 425 -30.90 32.39 50.19
C ASP A 425 -29.54 31.98 50.82
N GLY A 426 -28.49 31.93 49.99
CA GLY A 426 -27.14 31.51 50.38
C GLY A 426 -26.95 30.00 50.62
N LYS A 427 -27.99 29.17 50.41
CA LYS A 427 -27.93 27.71 50.54
C LYS A 427 -27.92 27.04 49.17
N THR A 428 -27.12 25.98 49.05
CA THR A 428 -27.12 25.12 47.86
C THR A 428 -28.31 24.16 47.92
N LEU A 429 -29.13 24.15 46.86
CA LEU A 429 -30.26 23.24 46.69
C LEU A 429 -30.07 22.43 45.40
N LYS A 430 -30.73 21.27 45.31
CA LYS A 430 -30.88 20.50 44.07
C LYS A 430 -32.35 20.45 43.69
N ILE A 431 -32.66 20.91 42.48
CA ILE A 431 -34.01 20.94 41.91
C ILE A 431 -34.04 19.97 40.73
N SER A 432 -34.96 19.02 40.74
CA SER A 432 -35.23 18.17 39.58
C SER A 432 -36.21 18.89 38.65
N LEU A 433 -35.85 18.97 37.36
CA LEU A 433 -36.64 19.64 36.33
C LEU A 433 -36.73 18.76 35.09
N THR A 434 -37.94 18.49 34.62
CA THR A 434 -38.18 17.82 33.34
C THR A 434 -38.31 18.88 32.25
N LEU A 435 -37.40 18.86 31.27
CA LEU A 435 -37.33 19.82 30.18
C LEU A 435 -38.60 19.75 29.33
N GLY A 436 -39.16 20.92 29.01
CA GLY A 436 -40.29 21.05 28.12
C GLY A 436 -39.85 21.17 26.67
N GLU A 437 -40.82 21.24 25.78
CA GLU A 437 -40.63 21.76 24.42
C GLU A 437 -40.64 23.30 24.47
N ARG A 438 -39.82 23.93 23.63
CA ARG A 438 -39.82 25.39 23.45
C ARG A 438 -41.10 25.82 22.73
N PRO A 439 -41.88 26.78 23.28
CA PRO A 439 -43.11 27.27 22.68
C PRO A 439 -42.86 28.18 21.46
#